data_AF-A0A399RMT8-F1
#
_entry.id   AF-A0A399RMT8-F1
#
_cell.length_a   1.000
_cell.length_b   1.000
_cell.length_c   1.000
_cell.angle_alpha   90.00
_cell.angle_beta   90.00
_cell.angle_gamma   90.00
#
_symmetry.space_group_name_H-M   'P 1'
#
loop_
_entity.id
_entity.type
_entity.pdbx_description
1 polymer ?
#
loop_
_entity_poly.entity_id
_entity_poly.type
_entity_poly.pdbx_seq_one_letter_code
_entity_poly.pdbx_strand_id
1 'polypeptide(L)'
;MDVYFETIAQTPVLITLAAVALVAYWFGKASGGPAPDRAQEQADIARATRSLTANQKMQIDAAIDARRKIEAIRIMRGATGLGLKQSKEAVDARIRERDLTDKA
;
A
#
# COMPACT_ATOMS: atom_id res chain seq x y z
N MET A 1 -4.50 -46.57 24.65
CA MET A 1 -4.87 -45.83 23.44
C MET A 1 -6.37 -45.68 23.47
N ASP A 2 -6.90 -44.70 24.22
CA ASP A 2 -8.28 -44.26 23.98
C ASP A 2 -8.37 -42.75 24.31
N VAL A 3 -7.99 -41.93 23.32
CA VAL A 3 -8.85 -41.03 22.55
C VAL A 3 -9.42 -39.91 23.42
N TYR A 4 -8.76 -38.75 23.54
CA TYR A 4 -8.94 -37.55 22.70
C TYR A 4 -10.39 -37.04 22.52
N PHE A 5 -11.41 -37.76 22.97
CA PHE A 5 -12.83 -37.45 22.74
C PHE A 5 -13.46 -36.57 23.82
N GLU A 6 -12.87 -36.46 25.00
CA GLU A 6 -13.48 -35.69 26.11
C GLU A 6 -13.09 -34.19 26.11
N THR A 7 -12.13 -33.78 25.28
CA THR A 7 -11.78 -32.35 25.08
C THR A 7 -12.68 -31.66 24.04
N ILE A 8 -13.83 -32.26 23.71
CA ILE A 8 -14.81 -31.69 22.76
C ILE A 8 -15.89 -30.88 23.51
N ALA A 9 -15.95 -30.96 24.84
CA ALA A 9 -16.99 -30.33 25.66
C ALA A 9 -16.52 -29.09 26.45
N GLN A 10 -15.47 -28.40 25.99
CA GLN A 10 -15.07 -27.13 26.61
C GLN A 10 -15.08 -26.02 25.56
N THR A 11 -15.77 -24.94 25.90
CA THR A 11 -15.93 -23.69 25.16
C THR A 11 -14.65 -22.99 24.63
N PRO A 12 -13.39 -23.24 25.08
CA PRO A 12 -12.25 -22.48 24.54
C PRO A 12 -11.82 -22.86 23.13
N VAL A 13 -12.14 -24.05 22.59
CA VAL A 13 -11.67 -24.41 21.23
C VAL A 13 -12.39 -23.59 20.15
N LEU A 14 -13.71 -23.40 20.28
CA LEU A 14 -14.46 -22.58 19.34
C LEU A 14 -14.09 -21.10 19.45
N ILE A 15 -13.87 -20.59 20.66
CA ILE A 15 -13.46 -19.20 20.88
C ILE A 15 -12.04 -18.96 20.35
N THR A 16 -11.12 -19.90 20.52
CA THR A 16 -9.76 -19.78 19.96
C THR A 16 -9.76 -19.88 18.45
N LEU A 17 -10.50 -20.80 17.85
CA LEU A 17 -10.65 -20.85 16.39
C LEU A 17 -11.33 -19.59 15.84
N ALA A 18 -12.36 -19.08 16.51
CA ALA A 18 -13.01 -17.83 16.13
C ALA A 18 -12.08 -16.62 16.31
N ALA A 19 -11.31 -16.54 17.40
CA ALA A 19 -10.35 -15.47 17.63
C ALA A 19 -9.20 -15.50 16.61
N VAL A 20 -8.69 -16.69 16.28
CA VAL A 20 -7.68 -16.87 15.22
C VAL A 20 -8.25 -16.48 13.86
N ALA A 21 -9.48 -16.89 13.54
CA ALA A 21 -10.15 -16.50 12.30
C ALA A 21 -10.42 -14.99 12.24
N LEU A 22 -10.78 -14.36 13.36
CA LEU A 22 -11.05 -12.94 13.45
C LEU A 22 -9.75 -12.13 13.33
N VAL A 23 -8.66 -12.54 13.98
CA VAL A 23 -7.33 -11.96 13.80
C VAL A 23 -6.85 -12.12 12.35
N ALA A 24 -7.02 -13.30 11.75
CA ALA A 24 -6.68 -13.55 10.35
C ALA A 24 -7.51 -12.68 9.38
N TYR A 25 -8.79 -12.47 9.68
CA TYR A 25 -9.68 -11.62 8.89
C TYR A 25 -9.30 -10.13 9.00
N TRP A 26 -8.95 -9.66 10.19
CA TRP A 26 -8.52 -8.26 10.39
C TRP A 26 -7.12 -8.00 9.82
N PHE A 27 -6.19 -8.97 9.89
CA PHE A 27 -4.90 -8.86 9.20
C PHE A 27 -5.04 -8.96 7.67
N GLY A 28 -5.96 -9.79 7.17
CA GLY A 28 -6.20 -9.95 5.73
C GLY A 28 -6.94 -8.79 5.07
N LYS A 29 -7.79 -8.06 5.81
CA LYS A 29 -8.64 -6.98 5.28
C LYS A 29 -8.07 -5.56 5.49
N ALA A 30 -7.05 -5.38 6.33
CA ALA A 30 -6.51 -4.06 6.68
C ALA A 30 -5.60 -3.40 5.62
N SER A 31 -5.48 -3.92 4.39
CA SER A 31 -4.64 -3.25 3.37
C SER A 31 -5.08 -3.39 1.91
N GLY A 32 -6.39 -3.45 1.64
CA GLY A 32 -6.88 -3.26 0.28
C GLY A 32 -8.35 -3.55 0.15
N GLY A 33 -9.17 -2.52 -0.11
CA GLY A 33 -10.53 -2.71 -0.61
C GLY A 33 -10.53 -3.49 -1.94
N PRO A 34 -11.72 -3.87 -2.47
CA PRO A 34 -11.80 -4.50 -3.79
C PRO A 34 -10.97 -3.69 -4.77
N ALA A 35 -10.00 -4.33 -5.41
CA ALA A 35 -9.02 -3.65 -6.24
C ALA A 35 -9.79 -2.75 -7.22
N PRO A 36 -9.67 -1.41 -7.13
CA PRO A 36 -10.31 -0.53 -8.09
C PRO A 36 -9.83 -0.95 -9.47
N ASP A 37 -10.71 -0.82 -10.47
CA ASP A 37 -10.33 -0.96 -11.86
C ASP A 37 -9.01 -0.20 -12.07
N ARG A 38 -7.96 -0.88 -12.57
CA ARG A 38 -6.60 -0.32 -12.65
C ARG A 38 -6.59 1.01 -13.41
N ALA A 39 -7.54 1.20 -14.33
CA ALA A 39 -7.74 2.46 -15.03
C ALA A 39 -8.15 3.60 -14.09
N GLN A 40 -9.07 3.34 -13.16
CA GLN A 40 -9.52 4.31 -12.15
C GLN A 40 -8.40 4.65 -11.17
N GLU A 41 -7.66 3.64 -10.70
CA GLU A 41 -6.54 3.85 -9.78
C GLU A 41 -5.45 4.74 -10.40
N GLN A 42 -5.10 4.49 -11.66
CA GLN A 42 -4.15 5.32 -12.40
C GLN A 42 -4.67 6.75 -12.61
N ALA A 43 -5.97 6.92 -12.91
CA ALA A 43 -6.58 8.23 -13.05
C ALA A 43 -6.56 9.02 -11.73
N ASP A 44 -6.76 8.36 -10.60
CA ASP A 44 -6.73 8.98 -9.28
C ASP A 44 -5.31 9.37 -8.87
N ILE A 45 -4.33 8.50 -9.14
CA ILE A 45 -2.91 8.82 -8.98
C ILE A 45 -2.50 10.01 -9.86
N ALA A 46 -2.93 10.03 -11.12
CA ALA A 46 -2.62 11.12 -12.04
C ALA A 46 -3.25 12.44 -11.58
N ARG A 47 -4.50 12.43 -11.11
CA ARG A 47 -5.17 13.61 -10.53
C ARG A 47 -4.44 14.12 -9.30
N ALA A 48 -4.09 13.22 -8.37
CA ALA A 48 -3.36 13.55 -7.16
C ALA A 48 -1.95 14.10 -7.43
N THR A 49 -1.25 13.53 -8.42
CA THR A 49 0.07 14.01 -8.84
C THR A 49 0.00 15.40 -9.50
N ARG A 50 -1.09 15.70 -10.22
CA ARG A 50 -1.32 17.04 -10.81
C ARG A 50 -1.54 18.12 -9.74
N SER A 51 -2.14 17.80 -8.60
CA SER A 51 -2.33 18.75 -7.50
C SER A 51 -1.06 19.11 -6.72
N LEU A 52 0.08 18.45 -6.98
CA LEU A 52 1.34 18.76 -6.34
C LEU A 52 1.85 20.15 -6.76
N THR A 53 2.28 20.93 -5.77
CA THR A 53 2.97 22.20 -5.97
C THR A 53 4.34 22.01 -6.63
N ALA A 54 4.88 23.06 -7.25
CA ALA A 54 6.22 23.01 -7.85
C ALA A 54 7.30 22.63 -6.83
N ASN A 55 7.21 23.15 -5.60
CA ASN A 55 8.15 22.82 -4.53
C ASN A 55 8.10 21.33 -4.14
N GLN A 56 6.91 20.74 -4.03
CA GLN A 56 6.76 19.31 -3.74
C GLN A 56 7.32 18.43 -4.86
N LYS A 57 7.07 18.80 -6.13
CA LYS A 57 7.64 18.07 -7.28
C LYS A 57 9.17 18.10 -7.25
N MET A 58 9.78 19.26 -7.00
CA MET A 58 11.24 19.37 -6.88
C MET A 58 11.80 18.52 -5.74
N GLN A 59 11.14 18.48 -4.57
CA GLN A 59 11.59 17.64 -3.46
C GLN A 59 11.51 16.14 -3.78
N ILE A 60 10.43 15.72 -4.45
CA ILE A 60 10.25 14.33 -4.90
C ILE A 60 11.35 13.98 -5.91
N ASP A 61 11.61 14.86 -6.87
CA ASP A 61 12.61 14.65 -7.92
C ASP A 61 14.03 14.59 -7.31
N ALA A 62 14.36 15.48 -6.38
CA ALA A 62 15.64 15.44 -5.64
C ALA A 62 15.81 14.15 -4.82
N ALA A 63 14.72 13.63 -4.23
CA ALA A 63 14.75 12.35 -3.51
C ALA A 63 14.92 11.16 -4.46
N ILE A 64 14.34 11.21 -5.66
CA ILE A 64 14.53 10.21 -6.72
C ILE A 64 15.99 10.19 -7.18
N ASP A 65 16.56 11.36 -7.50
CA ASP A 65 17.94 11.49 -7.99
C ASP A 65 18.95 11.01 -6.94
N ALA A 66 18.68 11.29 -5.66
CA ALA A 66 19.48 10.77 -4.55
C ALA A 66 19.23 9.29 -4.22
N ARG A 67 18.44 8.56 -5.04
CA ARG A 67 18.07 7.15 -4.86
C ARG A 67 17.34 6.86 -3.54
N ARG A 68 16.75 7.88 -2.91
CA ARG A 68 15.99 7.77 -1.64
C ARG A 68 14.51 7.57 -1.91
N LYS A 69 14.17 6.43 -2.54
CA LYS A 69 12.80 6.10 -2.96
C LYS A 69 11.77 6.15 -1.83
N ILE A 70 12.13 5.69 -0.63
CA ILE A 70 11.21 5.70 0.54
C ILE A 70 10.85 7.13 0.94
N GLU A 71 11.82 8.06 0.86
CA GLU A 71 11.58 9.46 1.15
C GLU A 71 10.65 10.09 0.10
N ALA A 72 10.87 9.81 -1.19
CA ALA A 72 9.99 10.24 -2.26
C ALA A 72 8.55 9.75 -2.05
N ILE A 73 8.36 8.49 -1.65
CA ILE A 73 7.04 7.91 -1.34
C ILE A 73 6.40 8.62 -0.14
N ARG A 74 7.17 8.92 0.90
CA ARG A 74 6.68 9.64 2.09
C ARG A 74 6.22 11.05 1.74
N ILE A 75 7.00 11.79 0.93
CA ILE A 75 6.64 13.14 0.46
C ILE A 75 5.39 13.08 -0.42
N MET A 76 5.36 12.15 -1.39
CA MET A 76 4.22 11.92 -2.27
C MET A 76 2.94 11.66 -1.46
N ARG A 77 3.00 10.74 -0.49
CA ARG A 77 1.88 10.42 0.40
C ARG A 77 1.43 11.61 1.24
N GLY A 78 2.37 12.34 1.85
CA GLY A 78 2.06 13.50 2.67
C GLY A 78 1.42 14.63 1.87
N ALA A 79 1.80 14.80 0.61
CA ALA A 79 1.30 15.85 -0.26
C ALA A 79 -0.06 15.51 -0.92
N THR A 80 -0.32 14.23 -1.19
CA THR A 80 -1.50 13.79 -1.97
C THR A 80 -2.57 13.06 -1.16
N GLY A 81 -2.22 12.55 0.03
CA GLY A 81 -3.12 11.69 0.81
C GLY A 81 -3.32 10.29 0.24
N LEU A 82 -2.61 9.90 -0.83
CA LEU A 82 -2.71 8.59 -1.46
C LEU A 82 -2.36 7.44 -0.48
N GLY A 83 -2.95 6.27 -0.72
CA GLY A 83 -2.57 5.04 -0.01
C GLY A 83 -1.15 4.61 -0.34
N LEU A 84 -0.54 3.76 0.50
CA LEU A 84 0.87 3.35 0.34
C LEU A 84 1.15 2.74 -1.04
N LYS A 85 0.24 1.89 -1.53
CA LYS A 85 0.31 1.29 -2.87
C LYS A 85 0.32 2.35 -3.96
N GLN A 86 -0.64 3.27 -3.93
CA GLN A 86 -0.79 4.35 -4.90
C GLN A 86 0.41 5.31 -4.89
N SER A 87 0.92 5.67 -3.71
CA SER A 87 2.11 6.53 -3.59
C SER A 87 3.36 5.86 -4.17
N LYS A 88 3.52 4.54 -3.95
CA LYS A 88 4.61 3.78 -4.56
C LYS A 88 4.48 3.78 -6.09
N GLU A 89 3.29 3.47 -6.60
CA GLU A 89 3.00 3.46 -8.04
C GLU A 89 3.31 4.81 -8.71
N ALA A 90 2.91 5.92 -8.06
CA ALA A 90 3.17 7.28 -8.53
C ALA A 90 4.67 7.59 -8.64
N VAL A 91 5.44 7.22 -7.61
CA VAL A 91 6.90 7.41 -7.60
C VAL A 91 7.56 6.50 -8.63
N ASP A 92 7.12 5.25 -8.76
CA ASP A 92 7.66 4.31 -9.76
C ASP A 92 7.41 4.79 -11.19
N ALA A 93 6.22 5.32 -11.47
CA ALA A 93 5.90 5.92 -12.76
C ALA A 93 6.82 7.11 -13.07
N ARG A 94 7.09 7.96 -12.08
CA ARG A 94 7.95 9.14 -12.22
C ARG A 94 9.42 8.77 -12.41
N ILE A 95 9.92 7.73 -11.73
CA ILE A 95 11.26 7.20 -11.97
C ILE A 95 11.38 6.69 -13.41
N ARG A 96 10.40 5.90 -13.88
CA ARG A 96 10.41 5.39 -15.27
C ARG A 96 10.43 6.52 -16.30
N GLU A 97 9.63 7.57 -16.09
CA GLU A 97 9.60 8.76 -16.96
C GLU A 97 10.96 9.46 -17.03
N ARG A 98 11.69 9.54 -15.92
CA ARG A 98 13.03 10.14 -15.86
C ARG A 98 14.10 9.26 -16.49
N ASP A 99 14.07 7.96 -16.21
CA ASP A 99 15.01 7.00 -16.82
C ASP A 99 14.89 6.97 -18.35
N LEU A 100 13.70 7.28 -18.90
CA LEU A 100 13.48 7.45 -20.34
C LEU A 100 14.07 8.76 -20.87
N THR A 101 14.06 9.82 -20.06
CA THR A 101 14.63 11.13 -20.42
C THR A 101 16.17 11.08 -20.43
N ASP A 102 16.78 10.36 -19.49
CA ASP A 102 18.25 10.24 -19.40
C ASP A 102 18.87 9.39 -20.53
N LYS A 103 18.06 8.57 -21.21
CA LYS A 103 18.49 7.68 -22.29
C LYS A 103 18.23 8.24 -23.69
N ALA A 104 17.58 9.39 -23.80
CA ALA A 104 17.29 10.07 -25.06
C ALA A 104 18.38 11.09 -25.39
#